data_AF-A0A1F8LLN9-F1
#
_entry.id   AF-A0A1F8LLN9-F1
#
_cell.length_a   1.000
_cell.length_b   1.000
_cell.length_c   1.000
_cell.angle_alpha   90.00
_cell.angle_beta   90.00
_cell.angle_gamma   90.00
#
_symmetry.space_group_name_H-M   'P 1'
#
loop_
_entity.id
_entity.type
_entity.pdbx_description
1 polymer ?
#
loop_
_entity_poly.entity_id
_entity_poly.type
_entity_poly.pdbx_seq_one_letter_code
_entity_poly.pdbx_strand_id
1 'polypeptide(L)'
;MIHLLEAQPLLADLPALPAAADTLLVCTNLRDLSGKRPTFIDSSDSTFVIPWPTIRFVEIPAGAAEETARLAAAEAEAAEPLELDEDFLRRIREA
;
A
#
# COMPACT_ATOMS: atom_id res chain seq x y z
N MET A 1 -11.59 -1.34 -4.57
CA MET A 1 -12.77 -0.45 -4.41
C MET A 1 -13.21 -0.50 -2.96
N ILE A 2 -13.48 0.66 -2.36
CA ILE A 2 -13.86 0.82 -0.95
C ILE A 2 -15.34 1.15 -0.90
N HIS A 3 -16.14 0.30 -0.26
CA HIS A 3 -17.56 0.56 -0.03
C HIS A 3 -17.75 1.10 1.39
N LEU A 4 -18.16 2.36 1.49
CA LEU A 4 -18.42 3.00 2.78
C LEU A 4 -19.86 2.77 3.23
N LEU A 5 -20.10 2.87 4.53
CA LEU A 5 -21.45 2.96 5.09
C LEU A 5 -22.07 4.30 4.67
N GLU A 6 -23.29 4.22 4.13
CA GLU A 6 -24.11 5.40 3.79
C GLU A 6 -23.46 6.40 2.81
N ALA A 7 -22.41 5.98 2.10
CA ALA A 7 -21.69 6.82 1.14
C ALA A 7 -21.47 6.10 -0.19
N GLN A 8 -21.16 6.88 -1.23
CA GLN A 8 -20.81 6.33 -2.53
C GLN A 8 -19.46 5.59 -2.47
N PRO A 9 -19.28 4.50 -3.23
CA PRO A 9 -18.03 3.77 -3.26
C PRO A 9 -16.92 4.58 -3.93
N LEU A 10 -15.69 4.29 -3.53
CA LEU A 10 -14.49 4.98 -3.98
C LEU A 10 -13.46 3.98 -4.52
N LEU A 11 -12.71 4.41 -5.53
CA LEU A 11 -11.52 3.72 -6.00
C LEU A 11 -10.32 4.29 -5.25
N ALA A 12 -9.36 3.45 -4.89
CA ALA A 12 -8.13 3.85 -4.24
C ALA A 12 -7.06 2.80 -4.49
N ASP A 13 -5.81 3.22 -4.38
CA ASP A 13 -4.67 2.34 -4.51
C ASP A 13 -4.22 1.92 -3.09
N LEU A 14 -3.92 0.64 -2.93
CA LEU A 14 -3.48 0.08 -1.65
C LEU A 14 -1.97 -0.11 -1.69
N PRO A 15 -1.20 0.58 -0.83
CA PRO A 15 0.25 0.39 -0.77
C PRO A 15 0.60 -1.03 -0.28
N ALA A 16 -0.25 -1.62 0.56
CA ALA A 16 -0.16 -3.00 1.02
C ALA A 16 -1.56 -3.58 1.19
N LEU A 17 -1.68 -4.91 1.16
CA LEU A 17 -2.93 -5.58 1.49
C LEU A 17 -3.26 -5.39 2.98
N PRO A 18 -4.53 -5.12 3.34
CA PRO A 18 -4.92 -4.98 4.73
C PRO A 18 -4.78 -6.31 5.48
N ALA A 19 -4.26 -6.24 6.70
CA ALA A 19 -4.17 -7.37 7.62
C ALA A 19 -5.42 -7.47 8.50
N ALA A 20 -5.70 -8.68 9.01
CA ALA A 20 -6.85 -8.92 9.88
C ALA A 20 -6.80 -8.13 11.20
N ALA A 21 -5.62 -7.68 11.63
CA ALA A 21 -5.42 -6.91 12.86
C ALA A 21 -5.50 -5.39 12.66
N ASP A 22 -5.61 -4.92 11.41
CA ASP A 22 -5.65 -3.48 11.14
C ASP A 22 -6.92 -2.85 11.74
N THR A 23 -6.79 -1.63 12.23
CA THR A 23 -7.93 -0.82 12.73
C THR A 23 -8.33 0.30 11.77
N LEU A 24 -7.47 0.56 10.77
CA LEU A 24 -7.61 1.59 9.76
C LEU A 24 -7.25 1.00 8.40
N LEU A 25 -7.92 1.45 7.35
CA LEU A 25 -7.50 1.24 5.97
C LEU A 25 -6.67 2.44 5.52
N VAL A 26 -5.43 2.17 5.11
CA VAL A 26 -4.53 3.19 4.54
C VAL A 26 -4.52 3.03 3.02
N CYS A 27 -4.73 4.12 2.29
CA CYS A 27 -4.76 4.11 0.84
C CYS A 27 -4.28 5.44 0.24
N THR A 28 -4.01 5.44 -1.06
CA THR A 28 -3.58 6.62 -1.83
C THR A 28 -4.42 6.77 -3.10
N ASN A 29 -4.23 7.90 -3.79
CA ASN A 29 -4.79 8.14 -5.13
C ASN A 29 -6.32 7.90 -5.17
N LEU A 30 -7.04 8.52 -4.24
CA LEU A 30 -8.46 8.26 -4.06
C LEU A 30 -9.30 8.93 -5.17
N ARG A 31 -10.21 8.14 -5.77
CA ARG A 31 -10.96 8.47 -6.99
C ARG A 31 -12.43 8.08 -6.83
N ASP A 32 -13.32 8.80 -7.48
CA ASP A 32 -14.71 8.38 -7.68
C ASP A 32 -14.80 7.24 -8.73
N LEU A 33 -16.01 6.73 -8.97
CA LEU A 33 -16.25 5.68 -9.98
C LEU A 33 -15.97 6.14 -11.42
N SER A 34 -15.88 7.45 -11.68
CA SER A 34 -15.47 8.00 -12.98
C SER A 34 -13.94 8.13 -13.09
N GLY A 35 -13.19 7.72 -12.06
CA GLY A 35 -11.74 7.82 -11.99
C GLY A 35 -11.23 9.23 -11.64
N LYS A 36 -12.10 10.16 -11.26
CA LYS A 36 -11.73 11.55 -10.94
C LYS A 36 -11.52 11.74 -9.45
N ARG A 37 -10.73 12.76 -9.08
CA ARG A 37 -10.58 13.19 -7.68
C ARG A 37 -11.93 13.64 -7.12
N PRO A 38 -12.40 13.09 -5.98
CA PRO A 38 -13.61 13.56 -5.33
C PRO A 38 -13.50 15.04 -4.92
N THR A 39 -14.63 15.75 -4.93
CA THR A 39 -14.68 17.20 -4.66
C THR A 39 -14.32 17.58 -3.24
N PHE A 40 -14.48 16.65 -2.29
CA PHE A 40 -14.14 16.84 -0.88
C PHE A 40 -12.64 16.61 -0.58
N ILE A 41 -11.84 16.29 -1.60
CA ILE A 41 -10.39 16.11 -1.48
C ILE A 41 -9.68 17.29 -2.11
N ASP A 42 -8.80 17.91 -1.33
CA ASP A 42 -7.98 19.03 -1.76
C ASP A 42 -6.73 18.56 -2.53
N SER A 43 -5.90 17.73 -1.88
CA SER A 43 -4.66 17.17 -2.43
C SER A 43 -4.86 15.71 -2.85
N SER A 44 -4.63 15.41 -4.14
CA SER A 44 -4.75 14.04 -4.70
C SER A 44 -3.58 13.12 -4.32
N ASP A 45 -2.44 13.70 -3.97
CA ASP A 45 -1.21 13.04 -3.53
C ASP A 45 -1.20 12.74 -2.02
N SER A 46 -2.31 12.98 -1.33
CA SER A 46 -2.46 12.67 0.08
C SER A 46 -2.49 11.16 0.35
N THR A 47 -2.07 10.80 1.56
CA THR A 47 -2.37 9.49 2.16
C THR A 47 -3.70 9.60 2.89
N PHE A 48 -4.62 8.68 2.58
CA PHE A 48 -5.94 8.63 3.18
C PHE A 48 -5.98 7.53 4.22
N VAL A 49 -6.60 7.84 5.36
CA VAL A 49 -6.76 6.92 6.48
C VAL A 49 -8.24 6.84 6.81
N ILE A 50 -8.83 5.67 6.62
CA ILE A 50 -10.27 5.44 6.76
C ILE A 50 -10.50 4.41 7.88
N PRO A 51 -11.30 4.73 8.91
CA PRO A 51 -11.62 3.76 9.96
C PRO A 51 -12.39 2.55 9.42
N TRP A 52 -12.01 1.33 9.85
CA TRP A 52 -12.77 0.13 9.47
C TRP A 52 -14.27 0.17 9.80
N PRO A 53 -14.71 0.74 10.94
CA PRO A 53 -16.14 0.79 11.25
C PRO A 53 -16.99 1.57 10.24
N THR A 54 -16.38 2.44 9.41
CA THR A 54 -17.10 3.18 8.37
C THR A 54 -17.11 2.45 7.02
N ILE A 55 -16.42 1.32 6.90
CA ILE A 55 -16.29 0.54 5.67
C ILE A 55 -17.22 -0.68 5.76
N ARG A 56 -18.07 -0.85 4.74
CA ARG A 56 -18.93 -2.03 4.60
C ARG A 56 -18.16 -3.24 4.10
N PHE A 57 -17.32 -3.05 3.08
CA PHE A 57 -16.34 -4.02 2.59
C PHE A 57 -15.34 -3.34 1.65
N VAL A 58 -14.23 -4.03 1.39
CA VAL A 58 -13.23 -3.65 0.39
C VAL A 58 -13.18 -4.75 -0.67
N GLU A 59 -13.39 -4.37 -1.93
CA GLU A 59 -13.20 -5.26 -3.07
C GLU A 59 -11.77 -5.11 -3.60
N ILE A 60 -11.02 -6.20 -3.62
CA ILE A 60 -9.66 -6.27 -4.13
C ILE A 60 -9.67 -7.26 -5.31
N PRO A 61 -9.50 -6.78 -6.57
CA PRO A 61 -9.41 -7.68 -7.72
C PRO A 61 -8.23 -8.64 -7.57
N ALA A 62 -8.39 -9.89 -8.00
CA ALA A 62 -7.36 -10.93 -7.85
C ALA A 62 -5.99 -10.50 -8.41
N GLY A 63 -5.96 -9.91 -9.61
CA GLY A 63 -4.73 -9.42 -10.23
C GLY A 63 -4.03 -8.31 -9.43
N ALA A 64 -4.79 -7.47 -8.71
CA ALA A 64 -4.22 -6.42 -7.87
C ALA A 64 -3.58 -7.01 -6.61
N ALA A 65 -4.23 -8.00 -5.98
CA ALA A 65 -3.68 -8.68 -4.80
C ALA A 65 -2.37 -9.42 -5.13
N GLU A 66 -2.32 -10.10 -6.28
CA GLU A 66 -1.12 -10.80 -6.75
C GLU A 66 0.03 -9.83 -7.07
N GLU A 67 -0.27 -8.65 -7.62
CA GLU A 67 0.74 -7.62 -7.88
C GLU A 67 1.32 -7.04 -6.59
N THR A 68 0.48 -6.66 -5.62
CA THR A 68 0.94 -6.19 -4.31
C THR A 68 1.77 -7.25 -3.59
N ALA A 69 1.35 -8.52 -3.62
CA ALA A 69 2.10 -9.62 -3.01
C ALA A 69 3.47 -9.83 -3.67
N ARG A 70 3.54 -9.73 -5.01
CA ARG A 70 4.81 -9.84 -5.75
C ARG A 70 5.77 -8.71 -5.42
N LEU A 71 5.28 -7.46 -5.34
CA LEU A 71 6.09 -6.30 -4.96
C LEU A 71 6.63 -6.45 -3.53
N ALA A 72 5.78 -6.86 -2.58
CA ALA A 72 6.21 -7.11 -1.21
C ALA A 72 7.27 -8.21 -1.10
N ALA A 73 7.17 -9.28 -1.90
CA ALA A 73 8.19 -10.33 -1.94
C ALA A 73 9.53 -9.84 -2.50
N ALA A 74 9.51 -9.03 -3.56
CA ALA A 74 10.72 -8.45 -4.15
C ALA A 74 11.43 -7.48 -3.19
N GLU A 75 10.68 -6.67 -2.44
CA GLU A 75 11.24 -5.80 -1.41
C GLU A 75 11.85 -6.60 -0.25
N ALA A 76 11.22 -7.71 0.15
CA ALA A 76 11.77 -8.58 1.19
C ALA A 76 13.09 -9.25 0.75
N GLU A 77 13.19 -9.70 -0.51
CA GLU A 77 14.41 -10.27 -1.08
C GLU A 77 15.54 -9.22 -1.16
N ALA A 78 15.22 -7.98 -1.55
CA ALA A 78 16.18 -6.89 -1.60
C ALA A 78 16.65 -6.42 -0.20
N ALA A 79 15.85 -6.66 0.84
CA ALA A 79 16.15 -6.30 2.22
C ALA A 79 17.02 -7.35 2.95
N GLU A 80 17.30 -8.51 2.33
CA GLU A 80 18.26 -9.45 2.90
C GLU A 80 19.63 -8.78 3.03
N PRO A 81 20.23 -8.76 4.24
CA PRO A 81 21.52 -8.15 4.44
C PRO A 81 22.54 -8.87 3.58
N LEU A 82 23.15 -8.15 2.63
CA LEU A 82 24.31 -8.63 1.91
C LEU A 82 25.35 -9.06 2.96
N GLU A 83 25.73 -10.33 2.99
CA GLU A 83 26.87 -10.80 3.77
C GLU A 83 28.12 -10.07 3.24
N LEU A 84 28.46 -8.95 3.87
CA LEU A 84 29.72 -8.26 3.66
C LEU A 84 30.82 -9.21 4.14
N ASP A 85 31.53 -9.82 3.20
CA ASP A 85 32.63 -10.73 3.51
C ASP A 85 33.76 -10.01 4.28
N GLU A 86 34.48 -10.76 5.11
CA GLU A 86 35.61 -10.21 5.87
C GLU A 86 36.72 -9.69 4.93
N ASP A 87 36.81 -10.23 3.71
CA ASP A 87 37.79 -9.83 2.71
C ASP A 87 37.55 -8.40 2.17
N PHE A 88 36.29 -7.97 2.01
CA PHE A 88 35.92 -6.62 1.63
C PHE A 88 36.23 -5.61 2.74
N LEU A 89 35.93 -5.96 3.98
CA LEU A 89 36.27 -5.13 5.15
C LEU A 89 37.80 -4.99 5.30
N ARG A 90 38.55 -6.05 4.98
CA ARG A 90 40.01 -6.01 4.99
C ARG A 90 40.56 -5.08 3.92
N ARG A 91 40.02 -5.10 2.69
CA ARG A 91 40.44 -4.22 1.58
C ARG A 91 40.20 -2.74 1.86
N ILE A 92 39.08 -2.37 2.50
CA ILE A 92 38.80 -0.97 2.86
C ILE A 92 39.76 -0.47 3.96
N ARG A 93 40.15 -1.35 4.89
CA ARG A 93 41.05 -1.00 5.99
C ARG A 93 42.52 -0.82 5.55
N GLU A 94 42.90 -1.45 4.44
CA GLU A 94 44.25 -1.41 3.88
C GLU A 94 44.43 -0.32 2.78
N ALA A 95 43.38 0.43 2.44
CA ALA A 95 43.39 1.56 1.51
C ALA A 95 43.50 2.92 2.23
#